data_AF-A0A529P2K2-F1
#
_entry.id   AF-A0A529P2K2-F1
#
_cell.length_a   1.000
_cell.length_b   1.000
_cell.length_c   1.000
_cell.angle_alpha   90.00
_cell.angle_beta   90.00
_cell.angle_gamma   90.00
#
_symmetry.space_group_name_H-M   'P 1'
#
loop_
_entity.id
_entity.type
_entity.pdbx_description
1 polymer ?
#
loop_
_entity_poly.entity_id
_entity_poly.type
_entity_poly.pdbx_seq_one_letter_code
_entity_poly.pdbx_strand_id
1 'polypeptide(L)'
;KKALDKHCGEPALPDWHLHDLRRTCATELAKLGIKQEVTEAILNHKTGKVSGVAAIYNRYDYQDEKRDALEQWATRIQAITGNNVTILRKGSTI
;
A
#
# COMPACT_ATOMS: atom_id res chain seq x y z
N LYS A 1 10.95 -12.26 -6.65
CA LYS A 1 10.36 -11.82 -7.94
C LYS A 1 9.74 -12.99 -8.71
N LYS A 2 10.51 -13.98 -9.18
CA LYS A 2 10.00 -15.15 -9.94
C LYS A 2 8.74 -15.83 -9.35
N ALA A 3 8.66 -16.00 -8.03
CA ALA A 3 7.48 -16.58 -7.39
C ALA A 3 6.23 -15.70 -7.54
N LEU A 4 6.38 -14.38 -7.47
CA LEU A 4 5.31 -13.39 -7.61
C LEU A 4 4.90 -13.18 -9.07
N ASP A 5 5.83 -13.33 -10.01
CA ASP A 5 5.54 -13.20 -11.45
C ASP A 5 4.42 -14.18 -11.89
N LYS A 6 4.32 -15.36 -11.25
CA LYS A 6 3.23 -16.34 -11.49
C LYS A 6 1.84 -15.87 -11.09
N HIS A 7 1.77 -14.83 -10.25
CA HIS A 7 0.51 -14.25 -9.77
C HIS A 7 0.17 -12.94 -10.50
N CYS A 8 1.02 -12.48 -11.41
CA CYS A 8 0.69 -11.36 -12.30
C CYS A 8 -0.34 -11.84 -13.34
N GLY A 9 -1.43 -11.09 -13.49
CA GLY A 9 -2.49 -11.41 -14.46
C GLY A 9 -2.05 -11.19 -15.92
N GLU A 10 -2.96 -11.42 -16.86
CA GLU A 10 -2.77 -11.17 -18.28
C GLU A 10 -3.40 -9.83 -18.71
N PRO A 11 -2.69 -8.95 -19.43
CA PRO A 11 -1.29 -9.11 -19.84
C PRO A 11 -0.33 -8.97 -18.66
N ALA A 12 0.82 -9.66 -18.76
CA ALA A 12 1.88 -9.60 -17.76
C ALA A 12 2.24 -8.16 -17.36
N LEU A 13 2.47 -7.94 -16.07
CA LEU A 13 2.85 -6.62 -15.57
C LEU A 13 4.13 -6.12 -16.27
N PRO A 14 4.16 -4.87 -16.77
CA PRO A 14 5.36 -4.27 -17.33
C PRO A 14 6.48 -4.22 -16.28
N ASP A 15 7.72 -4.02 -16.72
CA ASP A 15 8.96 -4.16 -15.93
C ASP A 15 8.85 -3.60 -14.50
N TRP A 16 8.62 -4.49 -13.54
CA TRP A 16 8.42 -4.18 -12.13
C TRP A 16 9.48 -4.89 -11.29
N HIS A 17 9.77 -4.34 -10.12
CA HIS A 17 10.80 -4.84 -9.21
C HIS A 17 10.21 -5.03 -7.81
N LEU A 18 10.88 -5.81 -6.94
CA LEU A 18 10.38 -6.02 -5.56
C LEU A 18 10.17 -4.72 -4.78
N HIS A 19 10.96 -3.68 -5.08
CA HIS A 19 10.81 -2.37 -4.47
C HIS A 19 9.47 -1.70 -4.81
N ASP A 20 8.82 -2.08 -5.90
CA ASP A 20 7.50 -1.56 -6.26
C ASP A 20 6.43 -1.92 -5.24
N LEU A 21 6.50 -3.09 -4.61
CA LEU A 21 5.55 -3.44 -3.55
C LEU A 21 5.57 -2.42 -2.41
N ARG A 22 6.77 -1.94 -2.06
CA ARG A 22 6.97 -0.92 -1.04
C ARG A 22 6.51 0.45 -1.52
N ARG A 23 6.80 0.82 -2.77
CA ARG A 23 6.32 2.09 -3.38
C ARG A 23 4.80 2.13 -3.43
N THR A 24 4.17 1.06 -3.90
CA THR A 24 2.70 0.90 -3.93
C THR A 24 2.12 1.00 -2.53
N CYS A 25 2.70 0.31 -1.54
CA CYS A 25 2.28 0.41 -0.14
C CYS A 25 2.30 1.87 0.36
N ALA A 26 3.40 2.59 0.15
CA ALA A 26 3.52 3.99 0.56
C ALA A 26 2.46 4.90 -0.11
N THR A 27 2.27 4.75 -1.42
CA THR A 27 1.33 5.58 -2.20
C THR A 27 -0.12 5.38 -1.77
N GLU A 28 -0.53 4.13 -1.59
CA GLU A 28 -1.91 3.82 -1.24
C GLU A 28 -2.19 4.09 0.26
N LEU A 29 -1.20 3.99 1.17
CA LEU A 29 -1.33 4.47 2.56
C LEU A 29 -1.59 5.99 2.57
N ALA A 30 -0.89 6.75 1.72
CA ALA A 30 -1.16 8.17 1.56
C ALA A 30 -2.57 8.44 1.01
N LYS A 31 -3.07 7.62 0.07
CA LYS A 31 -4.46 7.72 -0.43
C LYS A 31 -5.50 7.42 0.65
N LEU A 32 -5.19 6.56 1.61
CA LEU A 32 -6.02 6.29 2.79
C LEU A 32 -5.95 7.42 3.84
N GLY A 33 -5.15 8.47 3.60
CA GLY A 33 -5.02 9.61 4.52
C GLY A 33 -4.09 9.33 5.70
N ILE A 34 -3.31 8.24 5.66
CA ILE A 34 -2.35 7.91 6.72
C ILE A 34 -1.25 8.98 6.72
N LYS A 35 -0.95 9.49 7.92
CA LYS A 35 0.08 10.51 8.11
C LYS A 35 1.44 10.00 7.63
N GLN A 36 2.14 10.85 6.88
CA GLN A 36 3.44 10.49 6.30
C GLN A 36 4.44 9.98 7.35
N GLU A 37 4.51 10.56 8.54
CA GLU A 37 5.39 10.11 9.62
C GLU A 37 5.11 8.65 10.06
N VAL A 38 3.84 8.22 10.04
CA VAL A 38 3.45 6.83 10.29
C VAL A 38 3.87 5.95 9.11
N THR A 39 3.62 6.39 7.88
CA THR A 39 4.08 5.69 6.66
C THR A 39 5.59 5.50 6.66
N GLU A 40 6.38 6.54 6.97
CA GLU A 40 7.84 6.45 7.10
C GLU A 40 8.26 5.47 8.20
N ALA A 41 7.54 5.42 9.32
CA ALA A 41 7.77 4.46 10.40
C ALA A 41 7.47 3.01 9.99
N ILE A 42 6.36 2.75 9.27
CA ILE A 42 6.06 1.44 8.65
C ILE A 42 7.19 1.03 7.71
N LEU A 43 7.67 1.99 6.94
CA LEU A 43 8.75 1.78 5.99
C LEU A 43 10.11 1.64 6.70
N ASN A 44 10.24 1.92 7.99
CA ASN A 44 11.52 1.97 8.71
C ASN A 44 12.53 2.92 8.03
N HIS A 45 12.04 4.06 7.54
CA HIS A 45 12.89 5.11 7.02
C HIS A 45 13.47 5.95 8.16
N LYS A 46 14.75 6.32 8.02
CA LYS A 46 15.43 7.27 8.92
C LYS A 46 15.70 8.64 8.26
N THR A 47 15.42 8.76 6.97
CA THR A 47 15.75 9.93 6.13
C THR A 47 14.56 10.83 5.82
N GLY A 48 13.34 10.43 6.23
CA GLY A 48 12.10 11.13 5.89
C GLY A 48 11.75 12.30 6.81
N LYS A 49 10.44 12.60 6.90
CA LYS A 49 9.85 13.68 7.72
C LYS A 49 10.38 13.76 9.16
N VAL A 50 10.75 12.63 9.76
CA VAL A 50 11.39 12.57 11.08
C VAL A 50 12.90 12.44 10.87
N SER A 51 13.58 13.57 10.67
CA SER A 51 15.02 13.63 10.46
C SER A 51 15.62 14.87 11.13
N GLY A 52 16.96 14.91 11.23
CA GLY A 52 17.68 16.00 11.87
C GLY A 52 17.24 16.20 13.33
N VAL A 53 16.95 17.45 13.69
CA VAL A 53 16.52 17.82 15.05
C VAL A 53 15.21 17.15 15.45
N ALA A 54 14.29 16.93 14.50
CA ALA A 54 13.03 16.24 14.80
C ALA A 54 13.25 14.81 15.29
N ALA A 55 14.30 14.12 14.81
CA ALA A 55 14.65 12.77 15.27
C ALA A 55 15.27 12.74 16.68
N ILE A 56 15.73 13.87 17.21
CA ILE A 56 16.21 13.98 18.60
C ILE A 56 15.02 13.90 19.56
N TYR A 57 13.95 14.62 19.24
CA TYR A 57 12.76 14.76 20.09
C TYR A 57 11.71 13.68 19.83
N ASN A 58 11.52 13.28 18.58
CA ASN A 58 10.51 12.29 18.23
C ASN A 58 11.11 10.88 18.31
N ARG A 59 10.99 10.30 19.51
CA ARG A 59 11.38 8.91 19.81
C ARG A 59 10.21 7.93 19.76
N TYR A 60 9.01 8.43 19.49
CA TYR A 60 7.81 7.61 19.45
C TYR A 60 7.85 6.69 18.23
N ASP A 61 7.53 5.42 18.44
CA ASP A 61 7.68 4.35 17.44
C ASP A 61 6.39 4.06 16.67
N TYR A 62 5.30 4.76 17.03
CA TYR A 62 4.00 4.75 16.36
C TYR A 62 3.37 3.35 16.27
N GLN A 63 3.56 2.46 17.26
CA GLN A 63 3.05 1.08 17.14
C GLN A 63 1.55 1.01 16.87
N ASP A 64 0.77 1.82 17.59
CA ASP A 64 -0.69 1.80 17.47
C ASP A 64 -1.14 2.37 16.13
N GLU A 65 -0.53 3.47 15.66
CA GLU A 65 -0.84 4.06 14.36
C GLU A 65 -0.37 3.19 13.20
N LYS A 66 0.77 2.51 13.33
CA LYS A 66 1.23 1.54 12.32
C LYS A 66 0.26 0.38 12.20
N ARG A 67 -0.23 -0.14 13.33
CA ARG A 67 -1.21 -1.24 13.36
C ARG A 67 -2.50 -0.81 12.66
N ASP A 68 -3.08 0.30 13.08
CA ASP A 68 -4.31 0.84 12.49
C ASP A 68 -4.16 1.10 10.97
N ALA A 69 -3.06 1.74 10.55
CA ALA A 69 -2.78 1.98 9.14
C ALA A 69 -2.67 0.69 8.31
N LEU A 70 -2.04 -0.36 8.86
CA LEU A 70 -1.90 -1.64 8.19
C LEU A 70 -3.21 -2.45 8.17
N GLU A 71 -4.08 -2.28 9.17
CA GLU A 71 -5.43 -2.86 9.19
C GLU A 71 -6.34 -2.20 8.14
N GLN A 72 -6.27 -0.87 8.02
CA GLN A 72 -6.96 -0.13 6.96
C GLN A 72 -6.48 -0.55 5.57
N TRP A 73 -5.16 -0.69 5.40
CA TRP A 73 -4.56 -1.21 4.18
C TRP A 73 -5.04 -2.63 3.85
N ALA A 74 -5.04 -3.53 4.82
CA ALA A 74 -5.50 -4.91 4.64
C ALA A 74 -6.97 -4.95 4.21
N THR A 75 -7.82 -4.14 4.85
CA THR A 75 -9.23 -3.96 4.48
C THR A 75 -9.37 -3.49 3.03
N ARG A 76 -8.55 -2.51 2.61
CA ARG A 76 -8.53 -2.02 1.23
C ARG A 76 -8.13 -3.11 0.23
N ILE A 77 -7.11 -3.91 0.52
CA ILE A 77 -6.72 -5.04 -0.32
C ILE A 77 -7.87 -6.03 -0.46
N GLN A 78 -8.49 -6.45 0.65
CA GLN A 78 -9.63 -7.37 0.64
C GLN A 78 -10.79 -6.84 -0.22
N ALA A 79 -11.06 -5.53 -0.16
CA ALA A 79 -12.09 -4.91 -0.98
C ALA A 79 -11.79 -4.92 -2.48
N ILE A 80 -10.51 -4.85 -2.88
CA ILE A 80 -10.07 -4.91 -4.30
C ILE A 80 -10.08 -6.35 -4.82
N THR A 81 -9.71 -7.30 -3.98
CA THR A 81 -9.59 -8.71 -4.37
C THR A 81 -10.88 -9.50 -4.19
N GLY A 82 -11.87 -8.93 -3.50
CA GLY A 82 -13.19 -9.53 -3.37
C GLY A 82 -13.93 -9.61 -4.70
N ASN A 83 -14.66 -10.70 -4.93
CA ASN A 83 -15.57 -10.85 -6.08
C ASN A 83 -16.85 -10.03 -5.86
N ASN A 84 -16.73 -8.71 -5.81
CA ASN A 84 -17.84 -7.77 -5.59
C ASN A 84 -18.25 -7.01 -6.86
N VAL A 85 -17.70 -7.35 -8.02
CA VAL A 85 -18.03 -6.74 -9.31
C VAL A 85 -18.80 -7.75 -10.16
N THR A 86 -20.05 -7.42 -10.51
CA THR A 86 -20.84 -8.16 -11.51
C THR A 86 -20.67 -7.50 -12.87
N ILE A 87 -20.34 -8.28 -13.90
CA ILE A 87 -20.26 -7.78 -15.27
C ILE A 87 -21.68 -7.39 -15.71
N LEU A 88 -21.92 -6.10 -15.96
CA LEU A 88 -23.13 -5.63 -16.62
C LEU A 88 -23.10 -6.13 -18.07
N ARG A 89 -23.96 -7.09 -18.41
CA ARG A 89 -24.16 -7.52 -19.79
C ARG A 89 -24.62 -6.30 -20.60
N LYS A 90 -23.81 -5.86 -21.57
CA LYS A 90 -24.29 -4.92 -22.61
C LYS A 90 -25.52 -5.55 -23.24
N GLY A 91 -26.65 -4.86 -23.19
CA GLY A 91 -27.94 -5.38 -23.63
C GLY A 91 -27.86 -5.99 -25.02
N SER A 92 -28.47 -7.16 -25.18
CA SER A 92 -28.83 -7.70 -26.49
C SER A 92 -29.70 -6.67 -27.20
N THR A 93 -29.14 -6.03 -28.23
CA THR A 93 -29.94 -5.31 -29.20
C THR A 93 -30.84 -6.34 -29.90
N ILE A 94 -32.15 -6.12 -29.76
CA ILE A 94 -33.23 -6.82 -30.46
C ILE A 94 -33.16 -6.49 -31.95
#